data_AF-A0A959SM73-F1
#
_entry.id   AF-A0A959SM73-F1
#
_cell.length_a   1.000
_cell.length_b   1.000
_cell.length_c   1.000
_cell.angle_alpha   90.00
_cell.angle_beta   90.00
_cell.angle_gamma   90.00
#
_symmetry.space_group_name_H-M   'P 1'
#
loop_
_entity.id
_entity.type
_entity.pdbx_description
1 polymer ?
#
loop_
_entity_poly.entity_id
_entity_poly.type
_entity_poly.pdbx_seq_one_letter_code
_entity_poly.pdbx_strand_id
1 'polypeptide(L)' 'PNRTARIALLFYADGEKRYMLAPNGLKVGQEVMSGLTGVPPEVGNTLPLSQIPLGTVVHNIELKPG' A
#
# COMPACT_ATOMS: atom_id res chain seq x y z
N PRO A 1 -0.18 15.55 -12.31
CA PRO A 1 0.39 16.89 -12.01
C PRO A 1 0.22 17.34 -10.54
N ASN A 2 -0.89 16.97 -9.89
CA ASN A 2 -1.31 17.54 -8.59
C ASN A 2 -0.53 17.01 -7.36
N ARG A 3 0.58 16.29 -7.57
CA ARG A 3 1.43 15.71 -6.52
C ARG A 3 2.80 15.38 -7.10
N THR A 4 3.81 15.30 -6.24
CA THR A 4 5.20 14.97 -6.62
C THR A 4 5.44 13.47 -6.78
N ALA A 5 4.75 12.64 -5.97
CA ALA A 5 4.86 11.18 -6.05
C ALA A 5 4.14 10.62 -7.29
N ARG A 6 4.68 9.53 -7.84
CA ARG A 6 4.02 8.76 -8.91
C ARG A 6 2.82 8.00 -8.33
N ILE A 7 1.91 7.59 -9.21
CA ILE A 7 0.75 6.76 -8.84
C ILE A 7 0.81 5.43 -9.58
N ALA A 8 0.34 4.37 -8.91
CA ALA A 8 0.16 3.04 -9.49
C ALA A 8 -1.33 2.78 -9.71
N LEU A 9 -1.69 2.21 -10.87
CA LEU A 9 -3.03 1.73 -11.16
C LEU A 9 -3.15 0.28 -10.72
N LEU A 10 -3.99 0.02 -9.74
CA LEU A 10 -4.29 -1.32 -9.23
C LEU A 10 -5.49 -1.90 -9.96
N PHE A 11 -5.44 -3.22 -10.17
CA PHE A 11 -6.54 -4.03 -10.69
C PHE A 11 -6.89 -5.03 -9.60
N TYR A 12 -8.03 -4.85 -8.95
CA TYR A 12 -8.51 -5.77 -7.94
C TYR A 12 -9.12 -7.01 -8.60
N ALA A 13 -9.17 -8.12 -7.85
CA ALA A 13 -9.73 -9.38 -8.32
C ALA A 13 -11.23 -9.30 -8.65
N ASP A 14 -11.94 -8.34 -8.06
CA ASP A 14 -13.36 -8.04 -8.35
C ASP A 14 -13.55 -7.19 -9.62
N GLY A 15 -12.46 -6.81 -10.29
CA GLY A 15 -12.48 -5.98 -11.50
C GLY A 15 -12.44 -4.47 -11.24
N GLU A 16 -12.48 -4.03 -9.98
CA GLU A 16 -12.31 -2.61 -9.66
C GLU A 16 -10.89 -2.14 -9.97
N LYS A 17 -10.80 -0.86 -10.37
CA LYS A 17 -9.51 -0.20 -10.58
C LYS A 17 -9.39 0.98 -9.64
N ARG A 18 -8.31 1.05 -8.89
CA ARG A 18 -8.02 2.18 -7.99
C ARG A 18 -6.59 2.66 -8.15
N TYR A 19 -6.37 3.93 -7.86
CA TYR A 19 -5.03 4.49 -7.80
C TYR A 19 -4.53 4.48 -6.37
N MET A 20 -3.25 4.14 -6.21
CA MET A 20 -2.50 4.40 -4.98
C MET A 20 -1.24 5.21 -5.28
N LEU A 21 -0.60 5.76 -4.25
CA LEU A 21 0.76 6.28 -4.40
C LEU A 21 1.69 5.12 -4.74
N ALA A 22 2.61 5.31 -5.68
CA ALA A 22 3.58 4.28 -6.04
C ALA A 22 4.78 4.38 -5.07
N PRO A 23 4.94 3.43 -4.12
CA PRO A 23 6.10 3.41 -3.25
C PRO A 23 7.36 3.07 -4.03
N ASN A 24 8.51 3.44 -3.47
CA ASN A 24 9.79 3.10 -4.06
C ASN A 24 9.97 1.57 -4.10
N GLY A 25 10.44 1.05 -5.22
CA GLY A 25 10.68 -0.39 -5.41
C GLY A 25 9.49 -1.21 -5.91
N LEU A 26 8.27 -0.63 -5.99
CA LEU A 26 7.12 -1.34 -6.56
C LEU A 26 7.34 -1.64 -8.06
N LYS A 27 7.06 -2.88 -8.47
CA LYS A 27 7.18 -3.34 -9.86
C LYS A 27 5.82 -3.60 -10.49
N VAL A 28 5.72 -3.42 -11.81
CA VAL A 28 4.51 -3.78 -12.57
C VAL A 28 4.32 -5.30 -12.49
N GLY A 29 3.08 -5.73 -12.21
CA GLY A 29 2.74 -7.14 -12.03
C GLY A 29 2.99 -7.68 -10.62
N GLN A 30 3.57 -6.88 -9.72
CA GLN A 30 3.65 -7.25 -8.31
C GLN A 30 2.24 -7.20 -7.68
N GLU A 31 1.90 -8.26 -6.95
CA GLU A 31 0.68 -8.29 -6.15
C GLU A 31 0.84 -7.43 -4.91
N VAL A 32 -0.19 -6.65 -4.59
CA VAL A 32 -0.26 -5.85 -3.37
C VAL A 32 -1.55 -6.15 -2.65
N MET A 33 -1.47 -6.22 -1.33
CA MET A 33 -2.58 -6.60 -0.47
C MET A 33 -2.83 -5.53 0.59
N SER A 34 -4.10 -5.35 0.93
CA SER A 34 -4.53 -4.48 2.03
C SER A 34 -5.50 -5.24 2.91
N GLY A 35 -5.33 -5.18 4.22
CA GLY A 35 -6.17 -5.95 5.11
C GLY A 35 -5.79 -5.80 6.58
N LEU A 36 -6.73 -6.17 7.44
CA LEU A 36 -6.54 -6.09 8.89
C LEU A 36 -5.70 -7.23 9.45
N THR A 37 -5.59 -8.37 8.76
CA THR A 37 -4.84 -9.55 9.21
C THR A 37 -4.30 -10.32 8.01
N GLY A 38 -3.24 -11.10 8.22
CA GLY A 38 -2.71 -12.01 7.20
C GLY A 38 -2.01 -11.33 6.02
N VAL A 39 -1.77 -10.02 6.09
CA VAL A 39 -1.05 -9.26 5.06
C VAL A 39 0.44 -9.20 5.42
N PRO A 40 1.35 -9.68 4.55
CA PRO A 40 2.78 -9.61 4.83
C PRO A 40 3.29 -8.16 4.71
N PRO A 41 4.28 -7.74 5.52
CA PRO A 41 4.85 -6.38 5.51
C PRO A 41 5.80 -6.16 4.31
N GLU A 42 5.28 -6.33 3.10
CA GLU A 42 6.01 -6.16 1.83
C GLU A 42 5.74 -4.78 1.21
N VAL A 43 6.59 -4.37 0.27
CA VAL A 43 6.47 -3.09 -0.42
C VAL A 43 5.13 -3.00 -1.16
N GLY A 44 4.34 -1.97 -0.82
CA GLY A 44 3.03 -1.72 -1.43
C GLY A 44 1.85 -2.24 -0.59
N ASN A 45 2.10 -3.11 0.38
CA ASN A 45 1.04 -3.62 1.23
C ASN A 45 0.61 -2.59 2.28
N THR A 46 -0.68 -2.62 2.62
CA THR A 46 -1.27 -1.76 3.66
C THR A 46 -1.82 -2.61 4.79
N LEU A 47 -1.34 -2.38 6.01
CA LEU A 47 -1.76 -3.09 7.21
C LEU A 47 -1.79 -2.13 8.41
N PRO A 48 -2.57 -2.45 9.46
CA PRO A 48 -2.59 -1.67 10.69
C PRO A 48 -1.19 -1.55 11.31
N LEU A 49 -0.87 -0.38 11.88
CA LEU A 49 0.43 -0.15 12.54
C LEU A 49 0.77 -1.20 13.61
N SER A 50 -0.25 -1.76 14.28
CA SER A 50 -0.08 -2.81 15.28
C SER A 50 0.46 -4.14 14.73
N GLN A 51 0.42 -4.34 13.41
CA GLN A 51 0.93 -5.55 12.74
C GLN A 51 2.26 -5.34 12.02
N ILE A 52 2.77 -4.10 11.99
CA ILE A 52 4.03 -3.78 11.32
C ILE A 52 5.21 -4.07 12.26
N PRO A 53 6.23 -4.82 11.83
CA PRO A 53 7.44 -5.03 12.61
C PRO A 53 8.13 -3.70 12.95
N LEU A 54 8.61 -3.57 14.18
CA LEU A 54 9.35 -2.38 14.61
C LEU A 54 10.59 -2.17 13.73
N GLY A 55 10.83 -0.92 13.33
CA GLY A 55 11.96 -0.56 12.46
C GLY A 55 11.65 -0.65 10.97
N THR A 56 10.44 -1.06 10.57
CA THR A 56 10.00 -1.05 9.17
C THR A 56 9.82 0.40 8.69
N VAL A 57 10.33 0.72 7.50
CA VAL A 57 10.08 2.02 6.85
C VAL A 57 8.68 2.00 6.26
N VAL A 58 7.83 2.92 6.72
CA VAL A 58 6.42 3.03 6.32
C VAL A 58 6.10 4.41 5.75
N HIS A 59 4.99 4.52 5.04
CA HIS A 59 4.48 5.78 4.49
C HIS A 59 2.94 5.79 4.54
N ASN A 60 2.32 6.95 4.23
CA ASN A 60 0.87 7.10 4.16
C ASN A 60 0.11 6.69 5.45
N ILE A 61 0.63 7.12 6.60
CA ILE A 61 0.08 6.81 7.93
C ILE A 61 -1.16 7.68 8.21
N GLU A 62 -2.24 7.05 8.64
CA GLU A 62 -3.45 7.70 9.13
C GLU A 62 -3.20 8.42 10.47
N LEU A 63 -3.70 9.65 10.64
CA LEU A 63 -3.60 10.38 11.91
C LEU A 63 -4.58 9.85 12.97
N LYS A 64 -5.69 9.27 12.52
CA LYS A 64 -6.74 8.65 13.32
C LYS A 64 -7.24 7.43 12.54
N PRO A 65 -7.63 6.34 13.22
CA PRO A 65 -8.24 5.20 12.54
C PRO A 65 -9.52 5.63 11.81
N GLY A 66 -9.60 5.40 10.50
CA GLY A 66 -10.82 5.64 9.69
C GLY A 66 -10.59 6.42 8.40
#